data_AF-A0A7S3S686-F1
#
_entry.id   AF-A0A7S3S686-F1
#
_cell.length_a   1.000
_cell.length_b   1.000
_cell.length_c   1.000
_cell.angle_alpha   90.00
_cell.angle_beta   90.00
_cell.angle_gamma   90.00
#
_symmetry.space_group_name_H-M   'P 1'
#
loop_
_entity.id
_entity.type
_entity.pdbx_description
1 polymer ?
#
loop_
_entity_poly.entity_id
_entity_poly.type
_entity_poly.pdbx_seq_one_letter_code
_entity_poly.pdbx_strand_id
1 'polypeptide(L)'
;RDTRDNSVPVDLPLDKVLGSMPQKVFPMTRVAAPMRDISIPASLSVESALTMGVLRLCAVGSKRFLTNKVDRSVTGLVAQQQCVGPLQTPLANFAMIAQSMMGNTGSATALGEA
;
A
#
# COMPACT_ATOMS: atom_id res chain seq x y z
N ARG A 1 6.62 23.24 -33.87
CA ARG A 1 7.11 23.46 -35.26
C ARG A 1 7.96 22.27 -35.62
N ASP A 2 7.64 21.59 -36.73
CA ASP A 2 8.42 20.46 -37.25
C ASP A 2 9.77 20.99 -37.76
N THR A 3 10.86 20.28 -37.47
CA THR A 3 12.22 20.68 -37.82
C THR A 3 12.54 20.52 -39.32
N ARG A 4 11.76 19.74 -40.06
CA ARG A 4 12.00 19.45 -41.49
C ARG A 4 11.32 20.45 -42.44
N ASP A 5 10.13 20.93 -42.09
CA ASP A 5 9.32 21.82 -42.94
C ASP A 5 8.77 23.05 -42.22
N ASN A 6 9.12 23.24 -40.93
CA ASN A 6 8.66 24.34 -40.08
C ASN A 6 7.14 24.42 -39.92
N SER A 7 6.41 23.36 -40.28
CA SER A 7 4.97 23.27 -40.14
C SER A 7 4.55 23.16 -38.66
N VAL A 8 3.32 23.56 -38.35
CA VAL A 8 2.71 23.32 -37.03
C VAL A 8 1.60 22.31 -37.25
N PRO A 9 1.89 21.00 -37.18
CA PRO A 9 0.93 19.95 -37.55
C PRO A 9 -0.28 19.91 -36.61
N VAL A 10 -0.14 20.38 -35.37
CA VAL A 10 -1.24 20.57 -34.42
C VAL A 10 -1.06 21.92 -33.74
N ASP A 11 -1.97 22.85 -34.01
CA ASP A 11 -2.07 24.15 -33.36
C ASP A 11 -3.47 24.26 -32.75
N LEU A 12 -3.62 23.74 -31.53
CA LEU A 12 -4.89 23.70 -30.82
C LEU A 12 -4.78 24.53 -29.52
N PRO A 13 -5.74 25.45 -29.28
CA PRO A 13 -5.86 26.13 -28.00
C PRO A 13 -6.03 25.14 -26.84
N LEU A 14 -5.14 25.19 -25.85
CA LEU A 14 -5.12 24.25 -24.71
C LEU A 14 -6.40 24.30 -23.87
N ASP A 15 -7.07 25.45 -23.81
CA ASP A 15 -8.37 25.64 -23.15
C ASP A 15 -9.48 24.76 -23.75
N LYS A 16 -9.44 24.51 -25.06
CA LYS A 16 -10.39 23.64 -25.76
C LYS A 16 -10.06 22.16 -25.62
N VAL A 17 -8.76 21.83 -25.58
CA VAL A 17 -8.28 20.45 -25.43
C VAL A 17 -8.43 19.96 -24.00
N LEU A 18 -8.14 20.84 -23.03
CA LEU A 18 -8.25 20.59 -21.59
C LEU A 18 -9.58 21.09 -21.02
N GLY A 19 -10.58 21.29 -21.89
CA GLY A 19 -11.86 21.92 -21.57
C GLY A 19 -12.44 21.45 -20.24
N SER A 20 -12.93 22.39 -19.45
CA SER A 20 -13.51 22.12 -18.14
C SER A 20 -14.83 21.37 -18.29
N MET A 21 -14.80 20.05 -18.10
CA MET A 21 -16.03 19.28 -17.98
C MET A 21 -16.77 19.70 -16.70
N PRO A 22 -18.11 19.83 -16.75
CA PRO A 22 -18.90 20.13 -15.55
C PRO A 22 -18.68 19.02 -14.51
N GLN A 23 -18.55 19.41 -13.24
CA GLN A 23 -18.34 18.47 -12.16
C GLN A 23 -19.54 17.54 -12.02
N LYS A 24 -19.30 16.22 -12.12
CA LYS A 24 -20.35 15.23 -11.95
C LYS A 24 -20.81 15.18 -10.49
N VAL A 25 -22.12 15.30 -10.27
CA VAL A 25 -22.75 15.16 -8.95
C VAL A 25 -23.20 13.72 -8.76
N PHE A 26 -22.78 13.10 -7.66
CA PHE A 26 -23.20 11.74 -7.27
C PHE A 26 -24.13 11.84 -6.06
N PRO A 27 -25.47 11.77 -6.24
CA PRO A 27 -26.38 11.71 -5.11
C PRO A 27 -26.19 10.36 -4.39
N MET A 28 -25.77 10.42 -3.12
CA MET A 28 -25.51 9.24 -2.29
C MET A 28 -26.44 9.21 -1.09
N THR A 29 -27.03 8.05 -0.83
CA THR A 29 -27.83 7.79 0.37
C THR A 29 -27.12 6.76 1.22
N ARG A 30 -26.96 7.03 2.52
CA ARG A 30 -26.38 6.05 3.46
C ARG A 30 -27.40 4.97 3.76
N VAL A 31 -27.00 3.71 3.61
CA VAL A 31 -27.77 2.55 4.02
C VAL A 31 -27.04 1.91 5.19
N ALA A 32 -27.73 1.74 6.32
CA ALA A 32 -27.16 1.05 7.46
C ALA A 32 -27.04 -0.45 7.14
N ALA A 33 -25.83 -1.00 7.27
CA ALA A 33 -25.63 -2.43 7.15
C ALA A 33 -26.12 -3.12 8.43
N PRO A 34 -26.92 -4.20 8.35
CA PRO A 34 -27.29 -4.96 9.54
C PRO A 34 -26.05 -5.65 10.12
N MET A 35 -25.64 -5.23 11.31
CA MET A 35 -24.58 -5.91 12.07
C MET A 35 -25.23 -6.95 12.99
N ARG A 36 -24.60 -8.12 13.09
CA ARG A 36 -24.97 -9.13 14.08
C ARG A 36 -23.86 -9.22 15.11
N ASP A 37 -24.23 -9.46 16.36
CA ASP A 37 -23.27 -9.72 17.41
C ASP A 37 -22.43 -10.96 17.10
N ILE A 38 -21.17 -10.93 17.51
CA ILE A 38 -20.27 -12.05 17.35
C ILE A 38 -20.70 -13.21 18.27
N SER A 39 -20.99 -14.37 17.67
CA SER A 39 -21.33 -15.58 18.41
C SER A 39 -20.15 -16.55 18.35
N ILE A 40 -19.49 -16.77 19.49
CA ILE A 40 -18.36 -17.69 19.59
C ILE A 40 -18.88 -19.07 20.04
N PRO A 41 -18.61 -20.15 19.30
CA PRO A 41 -19.04 -21.50 19.69
C PRO A 41 -18.41 -21.90 21.03
N ALA A 42 -19.22 -22.46 21.94
CA ALA A 42 -18.73 -22.93 23.25
C ALA A 42 -17.67 -24.05 23.13
N SER A 43 -17.67 -24.78 22.01
CA SER A 43 -16.71 -25.85 21.72
C SER A 43 -15.39 -25.35 21.13
N LEU A 44 -15.25 -24.04 20.86
CA LEU A 44 -14.04 -23.49 20.24
C LEU A 44 -12.91 -23.35 21.26
N SER A 45 -11.82 -24.09 21.08
CA SER A 45 -10.59 -23.87 21.83
C SER A 45 -9.75 -22.75 21.19
N VAL A 46 -9.00 -22.01 22.01
CA VAL A 46 -8.06 -20.97 21.55
C VAL A 46 -7.02 -21.56 20.61
N GLU A 47 -6.51 -22.75 20.91
CA GLU A 47 -5.54 -23.44 20.07
C GLU A 47 -6.10 -23.74 18.68
N SER A 48 -7.32 -24.28 18.59
CA SER A 48 -7.99 -24.55 17.32
C SER A 48 -8.25 -23.25 16.55
N ALA A 49 -8.73 -22.20 17.23
CA ALA A 49 -8.97 -20.90 16.62
C ALA A 49 -7.70 -20.29 16.00
N LEU A 50 -6.56 -20.37 16.69
CA LEU A 50 -5.28 -19.85 16.22
C LEU A 50 -4.70 -20.69 15.08
N THR A 51 -4.63 -22.01 15.26
CA THR A 51 -3.93 -22.92 14.34
C THR A 51 -4.71 -23.23 13.07
N MET A 52 -6.03 -23.42 13.17
CA MET A 52 -6.89 -23.75 12.04
C MET A 52 -7.53 -22.51 11.39
N GLY A 53 -7.62 -21.40 12.12
CA GLY A 53 -8.22 -20.15 11.66
C GLY A 53 -7.20 -19.03 11.43
N VAL A 54 -6.90 -18.28 12.50
CA VAL A 54 -6.24 -16.97 12.43
C VAL A 54 -4.89 -17.01 11.71
N LEU A 55 -3.99 -17.92 12.08
CA LEU A 55 -2.63 -17.95 11.51
C LEU A 55 -2.59 -18.47 10.07
N ARG A 56 -3.66 -19.11 9.60
CA ARG A 56 -3.81 -19.58 8.21
C ARG A 56 -4.43 -18.52 7.30
N LEU A 57 -5.11 -17.53 7.85
CA LEU A 57 -5.70 -16.45 7.07
C LEU A 57 -4.60 -15.66 6.37
N CYS A 58 -4.73 -15.45 5.05
CA CYS A 58 -3.72 -14.74 4.26
C CYS A 58 -3.43 -13.33 4.79
N ALA A 59 -4.45 -12.64 5.31
CA ALA A 59 -4.32 -11.32 5.94
C ALA A 59 -3.37 -11.31 7.16
N VAL A 60 -3.29 -12.42 7.90
CA VAL A 60 -2.48 -12.53 9.14
C VAL A 60 -1.18 -13.29 8.90
N GLY A 61 -1.21 -14.37 8.12
CA GLY A 61 -0.06 -15.24 7.87
C GLY A 61 1.15 -14.52 7.28
N SER A 62 2.29 -15.21 7.28
CA SER A 62 3.58 -14.63 6.86
C SER A 62 3.53 -14.07 5.43
N LYS A 63 3.97 -12.82 5.27
CA LYS A 63 4.06 -12.14 3.96
C LYS A 63 5.39 -12.38 3.25
N ARG A 64 6.15 -13.41 3.64
CA ARG A 64 7.47 -13.73 3.07
C ARG A 64 7.44 -13.89 1.54
N PHE A 65 6.33 -14.40 1.01
CA PHE A 65 6.13 -14.55 -0.44
C PHE A 65 6.02 -13.22 -1.19
N LEU A 66 5.69 -12.12 -0.52
CA LEU A 66 5.68 -10.76 -1.08
C LEU A 66 7.03 -10.08 -0.87
N THR A 67 7.60 -10.19 0.34
CA THR A 67 8.83 -9.47 0.71
C THR A 67 10.08 -10.00 0.02
N ASN A 68 10.11 -11.27 -0.41
CA ASN A 68 11.28 -11.86 -1.05
C ASN A 68 11.30 -11.74 -2.57
N LYS A 69 10.22 -11.25 -3.19
CA LYS A 69 10.13 -11.09 -4.65
C LYS A 69 10.74 -9.79 -5.16
N VAL A 70 11.00 -8.85 -4.25
CA VAL A 70 11.46 -7.50 -4.56
C VAL A 70 12.78 -7.23 -3.88
N ASP A 71 13.59 -6.36 -4.49
CA ASP A 71 14.79 -5.83 -3.85
C ASP A 71 14.40 -4.97 -2.64
N ARG A 72 15.19 -5.06 -1.57
CA ARG A 72 14.96 -4.32 -0.31
C ARG A 72 16.21 -3.61 0.22
N SER A 73 17.26 -3.48 -0.58
CA SER A 73 18.55 -2.94 -0.15
C SER A 73 19.20 -1.99 -1.16
N VAL A 74 18.72 -1.98 -2.41
CA VAL A 74 19.19 -1.05 -3.43
C VAL A 74 19.11 0.38 -2.90
N THR A 75 20.09 1.20 -3.26
CA THR A 75 20.45 2.53 -2.70
C THR A 75 21.37 2.54 -1.49
N GLY A 76 21.43 1.48 -0.66
CA GLY A 76 22.22 1.50 0.59
C GLY A 76 21.68 2.44 1.68
N LEU A 77 20.55 3.11 1.43
CA LEU A 77 19.90 4.04 2.37
C LEU A 77 18.74 3.41 3.14
N VAL A 78 18.47 2.13 2.94
CA VAL A 78 17.36 1.44 3.60
C VAL A 78 17.74 1.09 5.04
N ALA A 79 17.28 1.91 5.98
CA ALA A 79 17.58 1.77 7.40
C ALA A 79 16.71 0.74 8.11
N GLN A 80 15.44 0.60 7.70
CA GLN A 80 14.50 -0.41 8.23
C GLN A 80 13.70 -1.05 7.10
N GLN A 81 13.75 -2.38 7.04
CA GLN A 81 13.04 -3.20 6.06
C GLN A 81 11.90 -4.00 6.72
N GLN A 82 11.07 -4.63 5.90
CA GLN A 82 9.96 -5.48 6.35
C GLN A 82 10.45 -6.68 7.19
N CYS A 83 11.58 -7.27 6.81
CA CYS A 83 12.18 -8.41 7.51
C CYS A 83 13.12 -7.93 8.62
N VAL A 84 12.89 -8.42 9.86
CA VAL A 84 13.60 -7.98 11.05
C VAL A 84 14.25 -9.14 11.81
N GLY A 85 15.30 -8.81 12.57
CA GLY A 85 16.02 -9.73 13.44
C GLY A 85 16.85 -10.78 12.70
N PRO A 86 17.50 -11.69 13.45
CA PRO A 86 18.41 -12.70 12.89
C PRO A 86 17.74 -13.67 11.91
N LEU A 87 16.44 -13.92 12.10
CA LEU A 87 15.66 -14.86 11.27
C LEU A 87 15.02 -14.20 10.04
N GLN A 88 15.22 -12.89 9.84
CA GLN A 88 14.67 -12.14 8.71
C GLN A 88 13.15 -12.34 8.59
N THR A 89 12.44 -12.24 9.70
CA THR A 89 10.99 -12.48 9.77
C THR A 89 10.23 -11.22 9.35
N PRO A 90 9.26 -11.28 8.41
CA PRO A 90 8.55 -10.10 7.90
C PRO A 90 7.55 -9.57 8.93
N LEU A 91 8.04 -8.85 9.94
CA LEU A 91 7.28 -8.39 11.11
C LEU A 91 7.48 -6.89 11.40
N ALA A 92 8.16 -6.13 10.54
CA ALA A 92 8.28 -4.69 10.74
C ALA A 92 6.94 -3.99 10.53
N ASN A 93 6.62 -3.04 11.41
CA ASN A 93 5.40 -2.23 11.33
C ASN A 93 5.53 -1.01 10.41
N PHE A 94 6.76 -0.64 10.04
CA PHE A 94 7.05 0.52 9.20
C PHE A 94 8.33 0.27 8.39
N ALA A 95 8.52 1.05 7.34
CA ALA A 95 9.77 1.15 6.58
C ALA A 95 10.46 2.48 6.85
N MET A 96 11.79 2.51 6.85
CA MET A 96 12.59 3.73 7.05
C MET A 96 13.72 3.82 6.04
N ILE A 97 13.87 5.00 5.44
CA ILE A 97 14.90 5.31 4.45
C ILE A 97 15.66 6.55 4.92
N ALA A 98 16.99 6.46 4.95
CA ALA A 98 17.87 7.59 5.26
C ALA A 98 17.86 8.61 4.10
N GLN A 99 17.98 9.90 4.42
CA GLN A 99 18.06 10.96 3.41
C GLN A 99 19.45 11.04 2.75
N SER A 100 20.50 10.61 3.45
CA SER A 100 21.87 10.60 2.94
C SER A 100 22.70 9.52 3.64
N MET A 101 23.86 9.18 3.06
CA MET A 101 24.75 8.12 3.57
C MET A 101 25.44 8.46 4.89
N MET A 102 25.60 9.75 5.20
CA MET A 102 26.34 10.24 6.38
C MET A 102 25.44 10.91 7.42
N GLY A 103 24.14 11.07 7.12
CA GLY A 103 23.17 11.69 8.01
C GLY A 103 22.37 10.67 8.81
N ASN A 104 21.89 11.06 9.98
CA ASN A 104 21.02 10.26 10.83
C ASN A 104 19.52 10.62 10.67
N THR A 105 19.17 11.33 9.61
CA THR A 105 17.79 11.74 9.31
C THR A 105 17.22 10.92 8.16
N GLY A 106 15.90 10.70 8.19
CA GLY A 106 15.23 9.80 7.28
C GLY A 106 13.74 10.08 7.16
N SER A 107 13.08 9.36 6.26
CA SER A 107 11.62 9.31 6.14
C SER A 107 11.12 7.93 6.58
N ALA A 108 9.98 7.91 7.26
CA ALA A 108 9.30 6.68 7.66
C ALA A 108 7.93 6.57 6.97
N THR A 109 7.55 5.36 6.58
CA THR A 109 6.26 5.07 5.96
C THR A 109 5.58 3.90 6.66
N ALA A 110 4.30 4.07 6.97
CA ALA A 110 3.41 3.04 7.51
C ALA A 110 2.06 3.10 6.79
N LEU A 111 1.32 2.00 6.82
CA LEU A 111 -0.01 1.86 6.20
C LEU A 111 -1.00 1.37 7.25
N GLY A 112 -2.25 1.84 7.16
CA GLY A 112 -3.36 1.39 7.99
C GLY A 112 -4.65 1.37 7.18
N GLU A 113 -5.46 0.33 7.40
CA GLU A 113 -6.80 0.17 6.82
C GLU A 113 -7.82 -0.03 7.95
N ALA A 114 -9.10 0.30 7.69
CA ALA A 114 -10.20 0.24 8.63
C ALA A 114 -11.40 -0.52 8.04
#